data_AF-A0A7C0XV76-F1
#
_entry.id   AF-A0A7C0XV76-F1
#
_cell.length_a   1.000
_cell.length_b   1.000
_cell.length_c   1.000
_cell.angle_alpha   90.00
_cell.angle_beta   90.00
_cell.angle_gamma   90.00
#
_symmetry.space_group_name_H-M   'P 1'
#
loop_
_entity.id
_entity.type
_entity.pdbx_description
1 polymer ?
#
loop_
_entity_poly.entity_id
_entity_poly.type
_entity_poly.pdbx_seq_one_letter_code
_entity_poly.pdbx_strand_id
1 'polypeptide(L)'
;MAMLRFLTAGESHGPCLTAIVEGLPAGLTVNVAAINRDLARRQTGYGRGGRMAIEQDQVEILGGVIAGRTTGAPVAMRIDILTLFP
;
A
#
# COMPACT_ATOMS: atom_id res chain seq x y z
N MET A 1 -10.68 4.30 -22.58
CA MET A 1 -10.14 3.75 -21.32
C MET A 1 -9.40 4.86 -20.60
N ALA A 2 -9.63 5.02 -19.30
CA ALA A 2 -8.83 5.94 -18.50
C ALA A 2 -7.38 5.42 -18.43
N MET A 3 -6.39 6.31 -18.54
CA MET A 3 -4.98 5.98 -18.42
C MET A 3 -4.66 5.60 -16.97
N LEU A 4 -3.96 4.47 -16.77
CA LEU A 4 -3.49 4.06 -15.45
C LEU A 4 -2.50 5.09 -14.91
N ARG A 5 -2.77 5.62 -13.71
CA ARG A 5 -1.87 6.53 -13.01
C ARG A 5 -1.90 6.28 -11.51
N PHE A 6 -0.88 6.76 -10.82
CA PHE A 6 -0.84 6.74 -9.36
C PHE A 6 -0.23 8.01 -8.80
N LEU A 7 -0.66 8.37 -7.60
CA LEU A 7 -0.13 9.46 -6.80
C LEU A 7 0.24 8.92 -5.42
N THR A 8 1.37 9.36 -4.87
CA THR A 8 1.83 8.98 -3.53
C THR A 8 2.09 10.20 -2.67
N ALA A 9 1.89 10.08 -1.36
CA ALA A 9 2.20 11.11 -0.38
C ALA A 9 2.69 10.48 0.93
N GLY A 10 3.41 11.26 1.74
CA GLY A 10 3.88 10.88 3.07
C GLY A 10 5.40 10.93 3.21
N GLU A 11 5.83 11.02 4.46
CA GLU A 11 7.23 11.12 4.86
C GLU A 11 7.72 9.79 5.47
N SER A 12 9.00 9.47 5.29
CA SER A 12 9.63 8.26 5.86
C SER A 12 9.55 8.17 7.39
N HIS A 13 9.31 9.29 8.08
CA HIS A 13 9.12 9.37 9.54
C HIS A 13 7.75 9.97 9.91
N GLY A 14 6.85 10.05 8.93
CA GLY A 14 5.47 10.47 9.15
C GLY A 14 4.62 9.34 9.72
N PRO A 15 3.35 9.63 10.01
CA PRO A 15 2.44 8.64 10.60
C PRO A 15 2.05 7.52 9.62
N CYS A 16 2.02 7.80 8.32
CA CYS A 16 1.69 6.84 7.28
C CYS A 16 2.15 7.32 5.90
N LEU A 17 2.16 6.40 4.94
CA LEU A 17 2.22 6.71 3.50
C LEU A 17 0.84 6.51 2.88
N THR A 18 0.56 7.23 1.81
CA THR A 18 -0.68 7.10 1.04
C THR A 18 -0.37 6.88 -0.43
N ALA A 19 -1.18 6.06 -1.09
CA ALA A 19 -1.18 5.89 -2.53
C ALA A 19 -2.61 5.95 -3.08
N ILE A 20 -2.81 6.67 -4.18
CA ILE A 20 -4.06 6.70 -4.93
C ILE A 20 -3.76 6.13 -6.31
N VAL A 21 -4.50 5.11 -6.74
CA VAL A 21 -4.38 4.49 -8.06
C VAL A 21 -5.66 4.71 -8.85
N GLU A 22 -5.55 5.35 -10.02
CA GLU A 22 -6.67 5.68 -10.89
C GLU A 22 -6.58 4.92 -12.22
N GLY A 23 -7.73 4.74 -12.88
CA GLY A 23 -7.81 4.10 -14.20
C GLY A 23 -7.91 2.59 -14.18
N LEU A 24 -8.11 1.98 -13.01
CA LEU A 24 -8.40 0.56 -12.89
C LEU A 24 -9.83 0.26 -13.40
N PRO A 25 -10.03 -0.79 -14.21
CA PRO A 25 -11.37 -1.26 -14.54
C PRO A 25 -12.07 -1.81 -13.30
N ALA A 26 -13.41 -1.81 -13.30
CA ALA A 26 -14.20 -2.47 -12.28
C ALA A 26 -14.08 -4.00 -12.36
N GLY A 27 -14.24 -4.69 -11.22
CA GLY A 27 -14.30 -6.15 -11.12
C GLY A 27 -12.97 -6.86 -10.89
N LEU A 28 -11.84 -6.15 -10.90
CA LEU A 28 -10.53 -6.74 -10.59
C LEU A 28 -10.48 -7.16 -9.13
N THR A 29 -10.01 -8.38 -8.88
CA THR A 29 -9.80 -8.88 -7.52
C THR A 29 -8.65 -8.14 -6.86
N VAL A 30 -8.88 -7.61 -5.66
CA VAL A 30 -7.85 -6.97 -4.83
C VAL A 30 -7.53 -7.89 -3.66
N ASN A 31 -6.30 -8.38 -3.60
CA ASN A 31 -5.82 -9.26 -2.54
C ASN A 31 -4.90 -8.49 -1.60
N VAL A 32 -5.46 -8.00 -0.49
CA VAL A 32 -4.71 -7.25 0.54
C VAL A 32 -3.54 -8.07 1.09
N ALA A 33 -3.72 -9.38 1.29
CA ALA A 33 -2.64 -10.24 1.79
C ALA A 33 -1.49 -10.37 0.78
N ALA A 34 -1.76 -10.33 -0.53
CA ALA A 34 -0.71 -10.29 -1.53
C ALA A 34 0.05 -8.97 -1.51
N ILE A 35 -0.64 -7.84 -1.35
CA ILE A 35 -0.01 -6.52 -1.22
C ILE A 35 0.90 -6.47 0.01
N ASN A 36 0.41 -6.92 1.18
CA ASN A 36 1.22 -6.98 2.41
C ASN A 36 2.44 -7.90 2.27
N ARG A 37 2.32 -9.01 1.52
CA ARG A 37 3.47 -9.87 1.23
C ARG A 37 4.53 -9.14 0.40
N ASP A 38 4.11 -8.36 -0.59
CA ASP A 38 5.04 -7.56 -1.40
C ASP A 38 5.65 -6.40 -0.61
N LEU A 39 4.92 -5.80 0.33
CA LEU A 39 5.48 -4.84 1.30
C LEU A 39 6.57 -5.51 2.18
N ALA A 40 6.28 -6.67 2.76
CA ALA A 40 7.25 -7.42 3.58
C ALA A 40 8.49 -7.83 2.78
N ARG A 41 8.34 -8.22 1.50
CA ARG A 41 9.48 -8.53 0.63
C ARG A 41 10.42 -7.35 0.42
N ARG A 42 9.90 -6.12 0.43
CA ARG A 42 10.75 -4.94 0.35
C ARG A 42 11.68 -4.94 1.56
N GLN A 43 11.15 -5.16 2.76
CA GLN A 43 11.87 -5.14 4.04
C GLN A 43 13.05 -6.11 4.16
N THR A 44 13.14 -7.12 3.30
CA THR A 44 14.24 -8.09 3.25
C THR A 44 15.29 -7.73 2.19
N GLY A 45 16.58 -7.61 2.55
CA GLY A 45 17.70 -7.45 1.59
C GLY A 45 18.98 -6.84 2.18
N TYR A 46 20.14 -7.13 1.55
CA TYR A 46 21.46 -6.60 1.95
C TYR A 46 21.50 -5.07 1.79
N GLY A 47 21.95 -4.34 2.82
CA GLY A 47 21.98 -2.86 2.83
C GLY A 47 20.72 -2.16 3.38
N ARG A 48 19.74 -2.92 3.90
CA ARG A 48 18.63 -2.34 4.68
C ARG A 48 19.13 -1.89 6.05
N GLY A 49 18.81 -0.65 6.45
CA GLY A 49 19.09 -0.16 7.81
C GLY A 49 18.30 -0.93 8.86
N GLY A 50 18.83 -1.06 10.08
CA GLY A 50 18.24 -1.90 11.15
C GLY A 50 16.77 -1.62 11.46
N ARG A 51 16.31 -0.37 11.25
CA ARG A 51 14.91 0.04 11.41
C ARG A 51 13.95 -0.65 10.44
N MET A 52 14.35 -0.83 9.18
CA MET A 52 13.48 -1.44 8.17
C MET A 52 13.33 -2.95 8.34
N ALA A 53 14.18 -3.59 9.16
CA ALA A 53 14.07 -5.00 9.51
C ALA A 53 13.02 -5.26 10.62
N ILE A 54 12.60 -4.22 11.34
CA ILE A 54 11.62 -4.29 12.44
C ILE A 54 10.30 -3.59 12.12
N GLU A 55 10.20 -2.93 10.95
CA GLU A 55 8.95 -2.32 10.50
C GLU A 55 7.97 -3.39 10.00
N GLN A 56 6.70 -3.30 10.37
CA GLN A 56 5.65 -4.20 9.90
C GLN A 56 4.61 -3.41 9.11
N ASP A 57 5.02 -2.88 7.96
CA ASP A 57 4.15 -2.06 7.13
C ASP A 57 2.94 -2.89 6.68
N GLN A 58 1.74 -2.36 6.92
CA GLN A 58 0.48 -2.96 6.48
C GLN A 58 -0.30 -1.96 5.65
N VAL A 59 -0.93 -2.45 4.59
CA VAL A 59 -1.84 -1.67 3.75
C VAL A 59 -3.27 -1.77 4.29
N GLU A 60 -3.92 -0.62 4.33
CA GLU A 60 -5.35 -0.45 4.52
C GLU A 60 -5.96 0.11 3.22
N ILE A 61 -7.05 -0.49 2.74
CA ILE A 61 -7.80 0.03 1.60
C ILE A 61 -8.88 0.97 2.11
N LEU A 62 -8.80 2.25 1.75
CA LEU A 62 -9.73 3.29 2.20
C LEU A 62 -10.88 3.52 1.22
N GLY A 63 -10.73 3.15 -0.05
CA GLY A 63 -11.75 3.39 -1.07
C GLY A 63 -11.45 2.71 -2.40
N GLY A 64 -12.45 2.70 -3.30
CA GLY A 64 -12.34 2.13 -4.65
C GLY A 64 -12.47 0.61 -4.73
N VAL A 65 -12.67 -0.07 -3.60
CA VAL A 65 -12.83 -1.52 -3.50
C VAL A 65 -14.04 -1.86 -2.64
N ILE A 66 -14.91 -2.75 -3.13
CA ILE A 66 -16.05 -3.30 -2.39
C ILE A 66 -16.03 -4.82 -2.56
N ALA A 67 -16.23 -5.56 -1.47
CA ALA A 67 -16.23 -7.04 -1.48
C ALA A 67 -14.98 -7.64 -2.16
N GLY A 68 -13.81 -7.03 -1.95
CA GLY A 68 -12.54 -7.48 -2.53
C GLY A 68 -12.40 -7.23 -4.04
N ARG A 69 -13.24 -6.40 -4.64
CA ARG A 69 -13.18 -6.05 -6.07
C ARG A 69 -13.13 -4.56 -6.31
N THR A 70 -12.38 -4.13 -7.33
CA THR A 70 -12.35 -2.73 -7.76
C THR A 70 -13.73 -2.30 -8.26
N THR A 71 -14.12 -1.06 -7.95
CA THR A 71 -15.40 -0.49 -8.41
C THR A 71 -15.26 0.31 -9.70
N GLY A 72 -14.03 0.55 -10.15
CA GLY A 72 -13.71 1.49 -11.23
C GLY A 72 -13.45 2.93 -10.75
N ALA A 73 -13.74 3.23 -9.48
CA ALA A 73 -13.31 4.45 -8.82
C ALA A 73 -11.81 4.39 -8.44
N PRO A 74 -11.16 5.54 -8.17
CA PRO A 74 -9.81 5.56 -7.61
C PRO A 74 -9.68 4.68 -6.37
N VAL A 75 -8.63 3.85 -6.33
CA VAL A 75 -8.29 3.03 -5.16
C VAL A 75 -7.36 3.82 -4.27
N ALA A 76 -7.84 4.16 -3.07
CA ALA A 76 -7.05 4.83 -2.05
C ALA A 76 -6.49 3.80 -1.07
N MET A 77 -5.19 3.87 -0.82
CA MET A 77 -4.45 2.98 0.07
C MET A 77 -3.69 3.81 1.09
N ARG A 78 -3.75 3.40 2.35
CA ARG A 78 -2.92 3.89 3.44
C ARG A 78 -1.96 2.79 3.86
N ILE A 79 -0.71 3.14 4.13
CA ILE A 79 0.31 2.22 4.62
C ILE A 79 0.79 2.79 5.94
N ASP A 80 0.48 2.10 7.03
CA ASP A 80 0.98 2.51 8.34
C ASP A 80 2.45 2.12 8.48
N ILE A 81 3.29 3.09 8.83
CA ILE A 81 4.69 2.85 9.14
C ILE A 81 4.76 2.40 10.59
N LEU A 82 4.48 1.12 10.82
CA LEU A 82 4.60 0.52 12.15
C LEU A 82 6.06 0.31 12.46
N THR A 83 6.74 1.34 12.96
CA THR A 83 8.04 1.13 13.57
C THR A 83 7.83 0.50 14.95
N LEU A 84 8.30 -0.73 15.14
CA LEU A 84 8.46 -1.34 16.47
C LEU A 84 9.58 -0.59 17.21
N PHE A 85 9.33 0.63 17.67
CA PHE A 85 10.17 1.19 18.73
C PHE A 85 9.64 0.69 20.09
N PRO A 86 10.54 0.39 21.05
CA PRO A 86 10.15 0.17 22.44
C PRO A 86 9.56 1.42 23.09
#